data_AF-A0A0G9H3H7-F1
#
_entry.id   AF-A0A0G9H3H7-F1
#
_cell.length_a   1.000
_cell.length_b   1.000
_cell.length_c   1.000
_cell.angle_alpha   90.00
_cell.angle_beta   90.00
_cell.angle_gamma   90.00
#
_symmetry.space_group_name_H-M   'P 1'
#
loop_
_entity.id
_entity.type
_entity.pdbx_description
1 polymer ?
#
loop_
_entity_poly.entity_id
_entity_poly.type
_entity_poly.pdbx_seq_one_letter_code
_entity_poly.pdbx_strand_id
1 'polypeptide(L)'
;MVRQAAEALRQSSEIEPFTDYKLSQFRRGLRSLGPDAVNLLSRPLSEIDASEVLPMLQMIEKDLTTREDITRERAVAFAIAIRQFLCWAPDVLKSGQHFRDVVAMQLPALRRRPALRRNDIPPVVGHLPHVDWEDLRRQAQRQLELRYQAIEQAIGAELELYDRVAQQQADLLVMPIPAPMRAEMDAWLCLSLTERKYRSFPSVTAAELAAIMLQHQEAFPVAWNATGWPQSDWKVTPYRLQENEGVEVYRFRYDLTPWLWARYRLPNILLTSIFLALLIHTGWNQGSVGALTMDDLVLQPQGGFRLQGYKGKTDDHTPVVDVSPSQRVVYRAIELLLWNHQQLKAMGLLASTERRLWFGWQKDGFANTINVIDEKRVVSWCQRHGIDSFSPSALRPLKAALTYLPQRDLEAVRVLLGHNDLCVTDGYLQDTLFFRLNEANMLQFQRRIETSLVYAEGGSPLISARGLDHRDVDASLLMPTGDGGACADIFAGPSRKPLASGEPCAGLLCQQGGGCPQYRLVVTAQTLEMALRTRRYYRSRWSVLASAQPEAFLRLHVPRLLYIHVLLRIVHTQRPDLLRCAEEAMA
;
A
#
# COMPACT_ATOMS: atom_id res chain seq x y z
N MET A 1 39.72 2.12 4.49
CA MET A 1 38.26 1.80 4.44
C MET A 1 37.65 1.80 3.03
N VAL A 2 37.74 2.89 2.26
CA VAL A 2 37.00 3.04 0.98
C VAL A 2 37.35 1.97 -0.07
N ARG A 3 38.64 1.60 -0.18
CA ARG A 3 39.08 0.54 -1.10
C ARG A 3 38.50 -0.84 -0.72
N GLN A 4 38.43 -1.15 0.57
CA GLN A 4 37.90 -2.43 1.07
C GLN A 4 36.39 -2.55 0.80
N ALA A 5 35.63 -1.48 1.06
CA ALA A 5 34.20 -1.45 0.73
C ALA A 5 33.92 -1.50 -0.79
N ALA A 6 34.77 -0.89 -1.62
CA ALA A 6 34.67 -0.98 -3.08
C ALA A 6 34.94 -2.41 -3.60
N GLU A 7 35.90 -3.11 -2.99
CA GLU A 7 36.25 -4.49 -3.35
C GLU A 7 35.14 -5.47 -2.94
N ALA A 8 34.53 -5.28 -1.77
CA ALA A 8 33.39 -6.09 -1.32
C ALA A 8 32.15 -5.93 -2.21
N LEU A 9 31.87 -4.71 -2.68
CA LEU A 9 30.80 -4.45 -3.65
C LEU A 9 31.02 -5.14 -5.00
N ARG A 10 32.27 -5.32 -5.42
CA ARG A 10 32.61 -6.07 -6.65
C ARG A 10 32.41 -7.57 -6.50
N GLN A 11 32.55 -8.11 -5.30
CA GLN A 11 32.55 -9.55 -5.03
C GLN A 11 31.18 -10.11 -4.62
N SER A 12 30.20 -9.27 -4.29
CA SER A 12 28.89 -9.73 -3.81
C SER A 12 27.81 -9.77 -4.89
N SER A 13 27.20 -10.93 -5.10
CA SER A 13 26.04 -11.17 -5.98
C SER A 13 24.68 -10.88 -5.32
N GLU A 14 24.64 -10.52 -4.04
CA GLU A 14 23.40 -10.42 -3.24
C GLU A 14 23.07 -8.99 -2.74
N ILE A 15 23.82 -7.96 -3.14
CA ILE A 15 23.61 -6.60 -2.64
C ILE A 15 22.56 -5.86 -3.46
N GLU A 16 21.63 -5.21 -2.77
CA GLU A 16 20.70 -4.21 -3.32
C GLU A 16 21.51 -3.16 -4.11
N PRO A 17 21.33 -3.04 -5.44
CA PRO A 17 22.26 -2.29 -6.28
C PRO A 17 22.37 -0.85 -5.78
N PHE A 18 23.60 -0.41 -5.50
CA PHE A 18 23.86 0.99 -5.21
C PHE A 18 23.50 1.77 -6.47
N THR A 19 22.36 2.45 -6.45
CA THR A 19 21.87 3.16 -7.63
C THR A 19 22.94 4.14 -8.13
N ASP A 20 23.02 4.35 -9.44
CA ASP A 20 23.99 5.30 -10.04
C ASP A 20 23.96 6.67 -9.36
N TYR A 21 22.77 7.06 -8.90
CA TYR A 21 22.57 8.25 -8.08
C TYR A 21 23.35 8.20 -6.76
N LYS A 22 23.19 7.15 -5.94
CA LYS A 22 23.90 7.01 -4.66
C LYS A 22 25.42 6.92 -4.85
N LEU A 23 25.88 6.24 -5.91
CA LEU A 23 27.30 6.18 -6.28
C LEU A 23 27.86 7.55 -6.66
N SER A 24 27.09 8.33 -7.41
CA SER A 24 27.41 9.71 -7.74
C SER A 24 27.48 10.60 -6.49
N GLN A 25 26.52 10.48 -5.57
CA GLN A 25 26.53 11.21 -4.29
C GLN A 25 27.74 10.84 -3.44
N PHE A 26 28.08 9.55 -3.33
CA PHE A 26 29.24 9.08 -2.60
C PHE A 26 30.56 9.66 -3.16
N ARG A 27 30.77 9.55 -4.48
CA ARG A 27 31.97 10.05 -5.16
C ARG A 27 32.13 11.57 -5.07
N ARG A 28 31.01 12.30 -5.09
CA ARG A 28 31.01 13.76 -4.91
C ARG A 28 31.30 14.13 -3.46
N GLY A 29 30.66 13.44 -2.51
CA GLY A 29 30.92 13.59 -1.09
C GLY A 29 32.40 13.42 -0.74
N LEU A 30 33.05 12.35 -1.22
CA LEU A 30 34.48 12.13 -0.97
C LEU A 30 35.38 13.26 -1.50
N ARG A 31 35.06 13.84 -2.66
CA ARG A 31 35.82 14.97 -3.23
C ARG A 31 35.61 16.27 -2.44
N SER A 32 34.51 16.33 -1.69
CA SER A 32 34.13 17.48 -0.89
C SER A 32 34.64 17.41 0.55
N LEU A 33 35.30 16.34 0.96
CA LEU A 33 35.88 16.24 2.30
C LEU A 33 37.17 17.04 2.42
N GLY A 34 37.34 17.70 3.57
CA GLY A 34 38.58 18.28 4.03
C GLY A 34 39.63 17.23 4.40
N PRO A 35 40.90 17.65 4.55
CA PRO A 35 42.04 16.75 4.73
C PRO A 35 41.91 15.85 5.96
N ASP A 36 41.34 16.35 7.06
CA ASP A 36 41.18 15.58 8.30
C ASP A 36 40.20 14.41 8.14
N ALA A 37 39.07 14.65 7.47
CA ALA A 37 38.10 13.60 7.16
C ALA A 37 38.64 12.59 6.15
N VAL A 38 39.43 13.04 5.16
CA VAL A 38 40.11 12.15 4.21
C VAL A 38 41.15 11.27 4.90
N ASN A 39 41.97 11.84 5.78
CA ASN A 39 42.97 11.09 6.54
C ASN A 39 42.32 10.01 7.40
N LEU A 40 41.20 10.33 8.04
CA LEU A 40 40.49 9.38 8.89
C LEU A 40 39.86 8.25 8.06
N LEU A 41 39.24 8.54 6.91
CA LEU A 41 38.71 7.51 5.99
C LEU A 41 39.79 6.63 5.32
N SER A 42 41.04 7.10 5.34
CA SER A 42 42.18 6.38 4.78
C SER A 42 42.72 5.30 5.73
N ARG A 43 42.43 5.38 7.03
CA ARG A 43 42.80 4.34 8.00
C ARG A 43 42.17 2.98 7.63
N PRO A 44 42.85 1.85 7.83
CA PRO A 44 42.21 0.53 7.82
C PRO A 44 41.13 0.43 8.91
N LEU A 45 40.03 -0.29 8.64
CA LEU A 45 38.98 -0.50 9.65
C LEU A 45 39.49 -1.20 10.90
N SER A 46 40.45 -2.11 10.74
CA SER A 46 41.13 -2.83 11.83
C SER A 46 41.90 -1.93 12.79
N GLU A 47 42.17 -0.69 12.41
CA GLU A 47 42.86 0.31 13.24
C GLU A 47 41.90 1.28 13.94
N ILE A 48 40.60 1.18 13.68
CA ILE A 48 39.57 2.06 14.25
C ILE A 48 38.88 1.32 15.40
N ASP A 49 38.82 1.94 16.57
CA ASP A 49 38.07 1.42 17.71
C ASP A 49 36.56 1.70 17.56
N ALA A 50 35.71 0.87 18.19
CA ALA A 50 34.28 1.08 18.23
C ALA A 50 33.89 2.44 18.83
N SER A 51 34.67 2.98 19.77
CA SER A 51 34.44 4.31 20.33
C SER A 51 34.75 5.46 19.35
N GLU A 52 35.57 5.22 18.32
CA GLU A 52 35.98 6.23 17.33
C GLU A 52 34.98 6.38 16.17
N VAL A 53 34.08 5.41 15.99
CA VAL A 53 33.14 5.36 14.85
C VAL A 53 32.19 6.56 14.83
N LEU A 54 31.53 6.89 15.95
CA LEU A 54 30.60 8.02 16.00
C LEU A 54 31.31 9.38 15.84
N PRO A 55 32.42 9.67 16.56
CA PRO A 55 33.21 10.89 16.34
C PRO A 55 33.65 11.05 14.89
N MET A 56 34.08 9.97 14.24
CA MET A 56 34.43 9.98 12.81
C MET A 56 33.25 10.41 11.95
N LEU A 57 32.08 9.80 12.12
CA LEU A 57 30.90 10.12 11.32
C LEU A 57 30.42 11.56 11.55
N GLN A 58 30.49 12.05 12.79
CA GLN A 58 30.17 13.43 13.13
C GLN A 58 31.17 14.42 12.50
N MET A 59 32.45 14.07 12.46
CA MET A 59 33.47 14.88 11.82
C MET A 59 33.24 14.99 10.31
N ILE A 60 32.92 13.87 9.64
CA ILE A 60 32.55 13.85 8.21
C ILE A 60 31.33 14.72 7.94
N GLU A 61 30.30 14.63 8.78
CA GLU A 61 29.06 15.42 8.63
C GLU A 61 29.31 16.91 8.89
N LYS A 62 30.09 17.23 9.93
CA LYS A 62 30.50 18.61 10.23
C LYS A 62 31.28 19.22 9.07
N ASP A 63 32.30 18.51 8.59
CA ASP A 63 33.16 18.95 7.49
C ASP A 63 32.35 19.25 6.22
N LEU A 64 31.41 18.37 5.85
CA LEU A 64 30.52 18.58 4.70
C LEU A 64 29.53 19.73 4.90
N THR A 65 29.02 19.93 6.13
CA THR A 65 28.00 20.96 6.41
C THR A 65 28.58 22.36 6.63
N THR A 66 29.87 22.47 6.95
CA THR A 66 30.58 23.75 7.08
C THR A 66 31.07 24.33 5.75
N ARG A 67 30.88 23.61 4.63
CA ARG A 67 31.32 24.05 3.31
C ARG A 67 30.35 25.03 2.67
N GLU A 68 30.85 26.19 2.27
CA GLU A 68 30.06 27.24 1.61
C GLU A 68 29.62 26.87 0.19
N ASP A 69 30.36 25.98 -0.49
CA ASP A 69 30.10 25.55 -1.87
C ASP A 69 29.05 24.43 -1.98
N ILE A 70 28.47 23.98 -0.86
CA ILE A 70 27.54 22.86 -0.81
C ILE A 70 26.31 23.26 0.00
N THR A 71 25.11 23.05 -0.58
CA THR A 71 23.87 23.26 0.18
C THR A 71 23.75 22.25 1.32
N ARG A 72 23.14 22.65 2.43
CA ARG A 72 22.93 21.77 3.60
C ARG A 72 22.29 20.42 3.23
N GLU A 73 21.30 20.44 2.33
CA GLU A 73 20.65 19.21 1.83
C GLU A 73 21.62 18.28 1.11
N ARG A 74 22.52 18.83 0.27
CA ARG A 74 23.55 18.05 -0.44
C ARG A 74 24.61 17.52 0.53
N ALA A 75 25.03 18.32 1.50
CA ALA A 75 25.97 17.90 2.55
C ALA A 75 25.41 16.69 3.34
N VAL A 76 24.13 16.74 3.73
CA VAL A 76 23.45 15.62 4.39
C VAL A 76 23.38 14.40 3.46
N ALA A 77 23.02 14.58 2.18
CA ALA A 77 22.98 13.48 1.21
C ALA A 77 24.36 12.81 1.02
N PHE A 78 25.43 13.60 0.94
CA PHE A 78 26.80 13.11 0.85
C PHE A 78 27.22 12.34 2.11
N ALA A 79 26.95 12.89 3.30
CA ALA A 79 27.26 12.24 4.58
C ALA A 79 26.54 10.89 4.72
N ILE A 80 25.26 10.83 4.31
CA ILE A 80 24.47 9.59 4.29
C ILE A 80 25.09 8.58 3.31
N ALA A 81 25.45 9.01 2.10
CA ALA A 81 26.03 8.11 1.08
C ALA A 81 27.38 7.52 1.53
N ILE A 82 28.27 8.34 2.13
CA ILE A 82 29.54 7.89 2.69
C ILE A 82 29.32 6.90 3.83
N ARG A 83 28.43 7.21 4.77
CA ARG A 83 28.10 6.35 5.90
C ARG A 83 27.54 4.99 5.45
N GLN A 84 26.60 4.99 4.49
CA GLN A 84 26.05 3.76 3.91
C GLN A 84 27.12 2.91 3.26
N PHE A 85 28.02 3.53 2.49
CA PHE A 85 29.12 2.85 1.84
C PHE A 85 30.09 2.20 2.86
N LEU A 86 30.38 2.86 3.98
CA LEU A 86 31.22 2.31 5.03
C LEU A 86 30.59 1.12 5.77
N CYS A 87 29.25 1.10 5.91
CA CYS A 87 28.53 -0.02 6.52
C CYS A 87 28.58 -1.32 5.68
N TRP A 88 29.11 -1.26 4.46
CA TRP A 88 29.28 -2.42 3.58
C TRP A 88 30.69 -2.98 3.55
N ALA A 89 31.63 -2.36 4.28
CA ALA A 89 32.96 -2.92 4.41
C ALA A 89 32.89 -4.25 5.19
N PRO A 90 33.52 -5.32 4.69
CA PRO A 90 33.46 -6.65 5.30
C PRO A 90 34.34 -6.77 6.54
N ASP A 91 35.35 -5.90 6.65
CA ASP A 91 36.33 -5.91 7.73
C ASP A 91 35.69 -5.55 9.09
N VAL A 92 36.32 -6.07 10.14
CA VAL A 92 35.99 -5.76 11.52
C VAL A 92 36.85 -4.59 12.02
N LEU A 93 36.28 -3.86 12.99
CA LEU A 93 36.98 -2.85 13.78
C LEU A 93 38.07 -3.50 14.64
N LYS A 94 38.92 -2.67 15.26
CA LYS A 94 39.92 -3.11 16.24
C LYS A 94 39.31 -3.94 17.37
N SER A 95 38.05 -3.67 17.72
CA SER A 95 37.27 -4.40 18.73
C SER A 95 36.73 -5.77 18.28
N GLY A 96 36.92 -6.14 17.01
CA GLY A 96 36.33 -7.34 16.41
C GLY A 96 34.85 -7.19 15.97
N GLN A 97 34.23 -6.03 16.22
CA GLN A 97 32.85 -5.75 15.78
C GLN A 97 32.82 -5.25 14.34
N HIS A 98 31.77 -5.56 13.58
CA HIS A 98 31.59 -4.94 12.26
C HIS A 98 31.22 -3.47 12.39
N PHE A 99 31.71 -2.66 11.45
CA PHE A 99 31.40 -1.23 11.37
C PHE A 99 29.89 -0.96 11.39
N ARG A 100 29.12 -1.74 10.63
CA ARG A 100 27.65 -1.62 10.54
C ARG A 100 26.95 -1.81 11.88
N ASP A 101 27.45 -2.71 12.72
CA ASP A 101 26.82 -3.07 13.99
C ASP A 101 27.05 -1.96 15.01
N VAL A 102 28.26 -1.40 15.05
CA VAL A 102 28.59 -0.24 15.89
C VAL A 102 27.77 0.98 15.50
N VAL A 103 27.63 1.25 14.20
CA VAL A 103 26.75 2.34 13.70
C VAL A 103 25.30 2.11 14.10
N ALA A 104 24.78 0.87 13.98
CA ALA A 104 23.41 0.54 14.35
C ALA A 104 23.14 0.66 15.86
N MET A 105 24.14 0.39 16.71
CA MET A 105 24.05 0.55 18.16
C MET A 105 24.13 2.02 18.59
N GLN A 106 25.07 2.79 18.04
CA GLN A 106 25.38 4.15 18.48
C GLN A 106 24.49 5.22 17.82
N LEU A 107 23.83 4.92 16.70
CA LEU A 107 22.88 5.81 16.03
C LEU A 107 21.51 5.13 15.89
N PRO A 108 20.70 5.05 16.97
CA PRO A 108 19.38 4.41 16.93
C PRO A 108 18.43 5.02 15.91
N ALA A 109 18.59 6.32 15.60
CA ALA A 109 17.84 7.03 14.55
C ALA A 109 18.07 6.45 13.13
N LEU A 110 19.15 5.65 12.92
CA LEU A 110 19.44 4.93 11.68
C LEU A 110 18.82 3.54 11.62
N ARG A 111 18.22 3.04 12.71
CA ARG A 111 17.09 2.12 12.54
C ARG A 111 16.00 2.94 11.90
N ARG A 112 16.08 3.16 10.58
CA ARG A 112 14.89 3.39 9.79
C ARG A 112 14.00 2.25 10.24
N ARG A 113 12.96 2.54 11.02
CA ARG A 113 11.84 1.62 11.13
C ARG A 113 11.59 1.27 9.67
N PRO A 114 11.75 0.00 9.27
CA PRO A 114 11.52 -0.37 7.87
C PRO A 114 10.21 0.30 7.52
N ALA A 115 10.24 1.17 6.49
CA ALA A 115 9.05 1.91 6.12
C ALA A 115 7.96 0.85 6.05
N LEU A 116 6.89 1.03 6.85
CA LEU A 116 5.84 0.03 6.94
C LEU A 116 5.51 -0.33 5.50
N ARG A 117 5.67 -1.62 5.17
CA ARG A 117 5.46 -2.08 3.79
C ARG A 117 4.13 -1.52 3.36
N ARG A 118 4.11 -0.85 2.20
CA ARG A 118 2.90 -0.23 1.68
C ARG A 118 1.85 -1.34 1.58
N ASN A 119 0.84 -1.28 2.45
CA ASN A 119 -0.26 -2.22 2.41
C ASN A 119 -1.27 -1.72 1.40
N ASP A 120 -1.34 -2.46 0.29
CA ASP A 120 -2.11 -2.12 -0.88
C ASP A 120 -3.62 -2.46 -0.75
N ILE A 121 -4.04 -3.13 0.33
CA ILE A 121 -5.47 -3.28 0.66
C ILE A 121 -6.03 -1.93 1.12
N PRO A 122 -7.23 -1.53 0.66
CA PRO A 122 -7.84 -0.24 0.98
C PRO A 122 -7.83 0.07 2.48
N PRO A 123 -7.40 1.28 2.90
CA PRO A 123 -7.40 1.67 4.30
C PRO A 123 -8.76 1.57 4.98
N VAL A 124 -9.86 1.72 4.23
CA VAL A 124 -11.23 1.60 4.78
C VAL A 124 -11.45 0.27 5.51
N VAL A 125 -10.82 -0.83 5.05
CA VAL A 125 -10.92 -2.14 5.71
C VAL A 125 -10.36 -2.09 7.14
N GLY A 126 -9.26 -1.36 7.34
CA GLY A 126 -8.64 -1.17 8.65
C GLY A 126 -9.41 -0.28 9.62
N HIS A 127 -10.52 0.34 9.17
CA HIS A 127 -11.34 1.22 9.99
C HIS A 127 -12.75 0.69 10.24
N LEU A 128 -13.06 -0.51 9.75
CA LEU A 128 -14.41 -1.08 9.80
C LEU A 128 -14.87 -1.30 11.25
N PRO A 129 -15.97 -0.67 11.68
CA PRO A 129 -16.59 -1.00 12.96
C PRO A 129 -17.16 -2.41 12.89
N HIS A 130 -17.04 -3.19 13.95
CA HIS A 130 -17.53 -4.58 13.95
C HIS A 130 -17.85 -5.08 15.36
N VAL A 131 -18.75 -6.06 15.42
CA VAL A 131 -19.16 -6.71 16.68
C VAL A 131 -18.21 -7.86 17.05
N ASP A 132 -17.81 -8.65 16.07
CA ASP A 132 -16.90 -9.77 16.25
C ASP A 132 -16.06 -9.98 14.97
N TRP A 133 -15.20 -10.99 15.01
CA TRP A 133 -14.33 -11.32 13.89
C TRP A 133 -15.09 -11.72 12.62
N GLU A 134 -16.23 -12.39 12.76
CA GLU A 134 -17.02 -12.86 11.62
C GLU A 134 -17.73 -11.70 10.93
N ASP A 135 -18.22 -10.74 11.71
CA ASP A 135 -18.75 -9.48 11.22
C ASP A 135 -17.69 -8.65 10.50
N LEU A 136 -16.49 -8.51 11.08
CA LEU A 136 -15.35 -7.85 10.41
C LEU A 136 -15.03 -8.52 9.08
N ARG A 137 -14.99 -9.86 9.03
CA ARG A 137 -14.73 -10.64 7.81
C ARG A 137 -15.76 -10.33 6.72
N ARG A 138 -17.05 -10.40 7.06
CA ARG A 138 -18.15 -10.12 6.11
C ARG A 138 -18.11 -8.69 5.60
N GLN A 139 -17.89 -7.72 6.49
CA GLN A 139 -17.79 -6.32 6.11
C GLN A 139 -16.56 -6.06 5.22
N ALA A 140 -15.41 -6.64 5.56
CA ALA A 140 -14.20 -6.54 4.75
C ALA A 140 -14.42 -7.15 3.35
N GLN A 141 -15.00 -8.34 3.26
CA GLN A 141 -15.35 -8.98 1.99
C GLN A 141 -16.23 -8.07 1.15
N ARG A 142 -17.33 -7.56 1.72
CA ARG A 142 -18.26 -6.66 1.02
C ARG A 142 -17.57 -5.40 0.50
N GLN A 143 -16.71 -4.77 1.30
CA GLN A 143 -15.98 -3.57 0.86
C GLN A 143 -15.01 -3.87 -0.29
N LEU A 144 -14.32 -5.01 -0.24
CA LEU A 144 -13.42 -5.42 -1.31
C LEU A 144 -14.18 -5.81 -2.59
N GLU A 145 -15.35 -6.44 -2.46
CA GLU A 145 -16.23 -6.75 -3.60
C GLU A 145 -16.76 -5.49 -4.27
N LEU A 146 -17.22 -4.50 -3.49
CA LEU A 146 -17.63 -3.19 -4.02
C LEU A 146 -16.50 -2.51 -4.79
N ARG A 147 -15.27 -2.56 -4.26
CA ARG A 147 -14.11 -2.01 -4.94
C ARG A 147 -13.79 -2.77 -6.23
N TYR A 148 -13.83 -4.10 -6.21
CA TYR A 148 -13.62 -4.94 -7.39
C TYR A 148 -14.64 -4.59 -8.48
N GLN A 149 -15.93 -4.51 -8.13
CA GLN A 149 -17.01 -4.16 -9.04
C GLN A 149 -16.84 -2.75 -9.61
N ALA A 150 -16.47 -1.76 -8.79
CA ALA A 150 -16.22 -0.40 -9.26
C ALA A 150 -15.08 -0.34 -10.29
N ILE A 151 -14.00 -1.10 -10.08
CA ILE A 151 -12.88 -1.19 -11.03
C ILE A 151 -13.33 -1.89 -12.32
N GLU A 152 -14.04 -3.00 -12.23
CA GLU A 152 -14.56 -3.74 -13.38
C GLU A 152 -15.55 -2.92 -14.21
N GLN A 153 -16.45 -2.18 -13.55
CA GLN A 153 -17.37 -1.24 -14.21
C GLN A 153 -16.64 -0.09 -14.89
N ALA A 154 -15.62 0.49 -14.26
CA ALA A 154 -14.80 1.54 -14.87
C ALA A 154 -14.07 1.04 -16.11
N ILE A 155 -13.53 -0.19 -16.07
CA ILE A 155 -12.93 -0.85 -17.23
C ILE A 155 -13.99 -1.03 -18.33
N GLY A 156 -15.15 -1.60 -18.00
CA GLY A 156 -16.25 -1.82 -18.94
C GLY A 156 -16.70 -0.53 -19.62
N ALA A 157 -16.87 0.55 -18.85
CA ALA A 157 -17.25 1.87 -19.38
C ALA A 157 -16.22 2.42 -20.37
N GLU A 158 -14.92 2.13 -20.18
CA GLU A 158 -13.88 2.55 -21.12
C GLU A 158 -13.87 1.71 -22.40
N LEU A 159 -14.16 0.41 -22.31
CA LEU A 159 -14.34 -0.45 -23.49
C LEU A 159 -15.56 -0.01 -24.30
N GLU A 160 -16.68 0.29 -23.64
CA GLU A 160 -17.90 0.79 -24.28
C GLU A 160 -17.71 2.18 -24.90
N LEU A 161 -16.95 3.07 -24.23
CA LEU A 161 -16.58 4.36 -24.80
C LEU A 161 -15.80 4.16 -26.11
N TYR A 162 -14.84 3.23 -26.13
CA TYR A 162 -14.08 2.94 -27.34
C TYR A 162 -14.98 2.47 -28.48
N ASP A 163 -15.90 1.54 -28.21
CA ASP A 163 -16.82 1.03 -29.22
C ASP A 163 -17.72 2.15 -29.77
N ARG A 164 -18.20 3.06 -28.93
CA ARG A 164 -18.97 4.24 -29.38
C ARG A 164 -18.13 5.22 -30.19
N VAL A 165 -16.88 5.47 -29.81
CA VAL A 165 -15.97 6.31 -30.58
C VAL A 165 -15.68 5.70 -31.95
N ALA A 166 -15.42 4.38 -32.01
CA ALA A 166 -15.19 3.68 -33.27
C ALA A 166 -16.42 3.74 -34.18
N GLN A 167 -17.63 3.57 -33.61
CA GLN A 167 -18.89 3.71 -34.34
C GLN A 167 -19.10 5.15 -34.83
N GLN A 168 -18.93 6.15 -33.96
CA GLN A 168 -19.03 7.56 -34.33
C GLN A 168 -18.08 7.90 -35.50
N GLN A 169 -16.85 7.40 -35.47
CA GLN A 169 -15.90 7.60 -36.56
C GLN A 169 -16.31 6.90 -37.86
N ALA A 170 -16.96 5.73 -37.79
CA ALA A 170 -17.53 5.08 -38.96
C ALA A 170 -18.66 5.92 -39.57
N ASP A 171 -19.53 6.48 -38.74
CA ASP A 171 -20.63 7.35 -39.18
C ASP A 171 -20.10 8.67 -39.79
N LEU A 172 -19.06 9.25 -39.19
CA LEU A 172 -18.40 10.46 -39.69
C LEU A 172 -17.68 10.22 -41.03
N LEU A 173 -17.15 9.02 -41.29
CA LEU A 173 -16.53 8.70 -42.58
C LEU A 173 -17.53 8.71 -43.74
N VAL A 174 -18.79 8.36 -43.50
CA VAL A 174 -19.83 8.35 -44.53
C VAL A 174 -20.65 9.64 -44.58
N MET A 175 -20.38 10.59 -43.68
CA MET A 175 -21.04 11.89 -43.64
C MET A 175 -20.79 12.67 -44.95
N PRO A 176 -21.84 13.10 -45.67
CA PRO A 176 -21.66 13.86 -46.89
C PRO A 176 -21.12 15.26 -46.57
N ILE A 177 -19.95 15.60 -47.12
CA ILE A 177 -19.35 16.92 -46.99
C ILE A 177 -19.55 17.69 -48.31
N PRO A 178 -20.17 18.88 -48.29
CA PRO A 178 -20.28 19.70 -49.49
C PRO A 178 -18.92 19.99 -50.12
N ALA A 179 -18.79 19.80 -51.43
CA ALA A 179 -17.53 20.02 -52.14
C ALA A 179 -16.89 21.41 -51.90
N PRO A 180 -17.65 22.52 -51.82
CA PRO A 180 -17.08 23.83 -51.49
C PRO A 180 -16.44 23.87 -50.10
N MET A 181 -17.09 23.26 -49.10
CA MET A 181 -16.60 23.18 -47.72
C MET A 181 -15.33 22.31 -47.64
N ARG A 182 -15.32 21.17 -48.34
CA ARG A 182 -14.12 20.33 -48.44
C ARG A 182 -12.96 21.09 -49.06
N ALA A 183 -13.18 21.77 -50.18
CA ALA A 183 -12.14 22.56 -50.85
C ALA A 183 -11.59 23.68 -49.95
N GLU A 184 -12.47 24.38 -49.22
CA GLU A 184 -12.07 25.40 -48.25
C GLU A 184 -11.23 24.81 -47.12
N MET A 185 -11.63 23.65 -46.59
CA MET A 185 -10.91 22.99 -45.49
C MET A 185 -9.59 22.39 -45.95
N ASP A 186 -9.53 21.74 -47.11
CA ASP A 186 -8.29 21.20 -47.68
C ASP A 186 -7.30 22.34 -47.96
N ALA A 187 -7.78 23.50 -48.45
CA ALA A 187 -6.96 24.69 -48.61
C ALA A 187 -6.47 25.24 -47.26
N TRP A 188 -7.32 25.26 -46.24
CA TRP A 188 -6.93 25.69 -44.89
C TRP A 188 -5.88 24.75 -44.26
N LEU A 189 -6.09 23.44 -44.37
CA LEU A 189 -5.17 22.40 -43.89
C LEU A 189 -3.81 22.53 -44.59
N CYS A 190 -3.79 22.68 -45.92
CA CYS A 190 -2.54 22.87 -46.69
C CYS A 190 -1.79 24.15 -46.33
N LEU A 191 -2.49 25.28 -46.11
CA LEU A 191 -1.87 26.59 -45.85
C LEU A 191 -1.36 26.73 -44.40
N SER A 192 -2.01 26.07 -43.44
CA SER A 192 -1.59 26.08 -42.03
C SER A 192 -0.16 25.56 -41.81
N LEU A 193 0.37 24.82 -42.79
CA LEU A 193 1.70 24.20 -42.76
C LEU A 193 2.82 25.15 -43.20
N THR A 194 2.54 26.15 -44.03
CA THR A 194 3.56 26.99 -44.67
C THR A 194 3.50 28.46 -44.25
N GLU A 195 2.33 28.99 -43.89
CA GLU A 195 2.16 30.40 -43.52
C GLU A 195 1.36 30.53 -42.22
N ARG A 196 2.04 30.79 -41.09
CA ARG A 196 1.43 30.98 -39.75
C ARG A 196 0.53 32.24 -39.62
N LYS A 197 0.16 32.91 -40.70
CA LYS A 197 -0.63 34.15 -40.66
C LYS A 197 -2.13 33.86 -40.83
N TYR A 198 -2.81 33.75 -39.69
CA TYR A 198 -4.21 34.13 -39.43
C TYR A 198 -5.18 34.17 -40.63
N ARG A 199 -5.49 33.01 -41.24
CA ARG A 199 -6.80 32.87 -41.90
C ARG A 199 -7.86 32.56 -40.85
N SER A 200 -9.02 33.19 -40.98
CA SER A 200 -10.20 32.81 -40.20
C SER A 200 -10.48 31.33 -40.40
N PHE A 201 -10.70 30.61 -39.31
CA PHE A 201 -11.08 29.21 -39.36
C PHE A 201 -12.41 29.08 -40.12
N PRO A 202 -12.55 28.14 -41.08
CA PRO A 202 -13.80 27.94 -41.81
C PRO A 202 -14.97 27.72 -40.84
N SER A 203 -16.16 28.19 -41.21
CA SER A 203 -17.34 27.99 -40.37
C SER A 203 -17.87 26.57 -40.53
N VAL A 204 -17.28 25.64 -39.77
CA VAL A 204 -17.68 24.23 -39.73
C VAL A 204 -18.00 23.80 -38.29
N THR A 205 -18.92 22.87 -38.15
CA THR A 205 -19.21 22.20 -36.88
C THR A 205 -18.07 21.24 -36.49
N ALA A 206 -18.01 20.84 -35.22
CA ALA A 206 -17.02 19.86 -34.76
C ALA A 206 -17.16 18.50 -35.47
N ALA A 207 -18.39 18.09 -35.80
CA ALA A 207 -18.67 16.85 -36.52
C ALA A 207 -18.22 16.93 -37.99
N GLU A 208 -18.55 18.03 -38.69
CA GLU A 208 -18.08 18.24 -40.07
C GLU A 208 -16.55 18.29 -40.14
N LEU A 209 -15.90 18.98 -39.20
CA LEU A 209 -14.44 19.01 -39.12
C LEU A 209 -13.87 17.61 -38.91
N ALA A 210 -14.43 16.83 -37.98
CA ALA A 210 -14.02 15.45 -37.73
C ALA A 210 -14.18 14.58 -38.98
N ALA A 211 -15.34 14.67 -39.65
CA ALA A 211 -15.64 13.94 -40.87
C ALA A 211 -14.66 14.29 -42.00
N ILE A 212 -14.37 15.59 -42.22
CA ILE A 212 -13.37 16.01 -43.22
C ILE A 212 -12.00 15.41 -42.91
N MET A 213 -11.55 15.50 -41.66
CA MET A 213 -10.24 14.98 -41.25
C MET A 213 -10.14 13.47 -41.41
N LEU A 214 -11.15 12.71 -40.96
CA LEU A 214 -11.18 11.25 -41.09
C LEU A 214 -11.24 10.82 -42.55
N GLN A 215 -12.10 11.45 -43.36
CA GLN A 215 -12.21 11.12 -44.79
C GLN A 215 -10.93 11.46 -45.57
N HIS A 216 -10.25 12.56 -45.21
CA HIS A 216 -8.96 12.87 -45.78
C HIS A 216 -7.89 11.85 -45.34
N GLN A 217 -7.88 11.42 -44.08
CA GLN A 217 -6.98 10.36 -43.62
C GLN A 217 -7.15 9.04 -44.40
N GLU A 218 -8.39 8.67 -44.76
CA GLU A 218 -8.64 7.49 -45.60
C GLU A 218 -8.18 7.67 -47.05
N ALA A 219 -8.31 8.88 -47.59
CA ALA A 219 -7.98 9.17 -48.98
C ALA A 219 -6.47 9.23 -49.25
N PHE A 220 -5.66 9.56 -48.24
CA PHE A 220 -4.23 9.78 -48.41
C PHE A 220 -3.41 8.81 -47.54
N PRO A 221 -2.60 7.92 -48.15
CA PRO A 221 -1.77 7.00 -47.40
C PRO A 221 -0.76 7.76 -46.54
N VAL A 222 -0.70 7.42 -45.27
CA VAL A 222 0.17 8.10 -44.30
C VAL A 222 1.46 7.31 -44.11
N ALA A 223 2.59 7.98 -44.33
CA ALA A 223 3.89 7.45 -43.97
C ALA A 223 4.04 7.48 -42.44
N TRP A 224 4.48 6.37 -41.86
CA TRP A 224 4.76 6.28 -40.42
C TRP A 224 6.24 6.53 -40.14
N ASN A 225 6.54 7.25 -39.08
CA ASN A 225 7.92 7.39 -38.62
C ASN A 225 8.33 6.19 -37.74
N ALA A 226 9.63 6.10 -37.42
CA ALA A 226 10.19 5.02 -36.59
C ALA A 226 9.59 4.94 -35.17
N THR A 227 8.91 6.00 -34.71
CA THR A 227 8.20 6.01 -33.41
C THR A 227 6.75 5.54 -33.53
N GLY A 228 6.32 5.11 -34.71
CA GLY A 228 4.96 4.72 -35.01
C GLY A 228 3.97 5.87 -34.98
N TRP A 229 4.43 7.11 -35.19
CA TRP A 229 3.54 8.25 -35.38
C TRP A 229 3.39 8.53 -36.87
N PRO A 230 2.20 8.98 -37.31
CA PRO A 230 2.05 9.44 -38.67
C PRO A 230 2.96 10.63 -38.91
N GLN A 231 3.61 10.69 -40.07
CA GLN A 231 4.39 11.84 -40.53
C GLN A 231 3.49 13.00 -40.98
N SER A 232 2.17 12.89 -40.85
CA SER A 232 1.23 13.94 -41.22
C SER A 232 1.45 15.19 -40.37
N ASP A 233 1.57 16.35 -41.02
CA ASP A 233 1.91 17.63 -40.38
C ASP A 233 0.74 18.32 -39.64
N TRP A 234 -0.42 17.67 -39.52
CA TRP A 234 -1.62 18.32 -38.98
C TRP A 234 -1.56 18.44 -37.46
N LYS A 235 -1.33 19.66 -36.99
CA LYS A 235 -1.51 20.02 -35.58
C LYS A 235 -2.88 20.65 -35.39
N VAL A 236 -3.92 19.82 -35.41
CA VAL A 236 -5.27 20.30 -35.06
C VAL A 236 -5.39 20.41 -33.55
N THR A 237 -5.82 21.58 -33.11
CA THR A 237 -5.96 21.87 -31.69
C THR A 237 -7.23 21.21 -31.13
N PRO A 238 -7.16 20.53 -29.96
CA PRO A 238 -8.28 19.77 -29.38
C PRO A 238 -9.61 20.51 -29.28
N TYR A 239 -9.59 21.80 -28.96
CA TYR A 239 -10.79 22.59 -28.61
C TYR A 239 -11.87 22.63 -29.70
N ARG A 240 -11.51 22.41 -30.98
CA ARG A 240 -12.47 22.42 -32.10
C ARG A 240 -13.21 21.10 -32.28
N LEU A 241 -12.72 20.02 -31.67
CA LEU A 241 -13.28 18.68 -31.80
C LEU A 241 -13.91 18.18 -30.49
N GLN A 242 -13.93 18.99 -29.42
CA GLN A 242 -14.37 18.61 -28.08
C GLN A 242 -15.80 18.07 -27.99
N GLU A 243 -16.66 18.42 -28.94
CA GLU A 243 -18.04 17.93 -29.00
C GLU A 243 -18.11 16.46 -29.47
N ASN A 244 -17.05 15.93 -30.09
CA ASN A 244 -17.01 14.52 -30.49
C ASN A 244 -16.60 13.65 -29.30
N GLU A 245 -17.18 12.46 -29.23
CA GLU A 245 -17.00 11.56 -28.09
C GLU A 245 -15.54 11.08 -28.04
N GLY A 246 -14.99 11.00 -26.83
CA GLY A 246 -13.63 10.48 -26.59
C GLY A 246 -12.48 11.39 -27.02
N VAL A 247 -12.69 12.55 -27.67
CA VAL A 247 -11.60 13.44 -28.12
C VAL A 247 -10.70 13.88 -26.97
N GLU A 248 -11.28 14.32 -25.87
CA GLU A 248 -10.51 14.75 -24.69
C GLU A 248 -9.82 13.58 -23.97
N VAL A 249 -10.37 12.37 -24.11
CA VAL A 249 -9.92 11.16 -23.42
C VAL A 249 -8.78 10.46 -24.19
N TYR A 250 -8.88 10.42 -25.51
CA TYR A 250 -7.95 9.70 -26.40
C TYR A 250 -6.83 10.57 -26.96
N ARG A 251 -6.71 11.83 -26.53
CA ARG A 251 -5.55 12.63 -26.90
C ARG A 251 -4.27 12.18 -26.19
N PHE A 252 -3.13 12.37 -26.85
CA PHE A 252 -1.82 12.23 -26.24
C PHE A 252 -1.24 13.63 -25.98
N ARG A 253 -1.30 14.08 -24.73
CA ARG A 253 -1.01 15.49 -24.36
C ARG A 253 -1.99 16.44 -25.07
N TYR A 254 -1.54 17.15 -26.10
CA TYR A 254 -2.36 18.05 -26.92
C TYR A 254 -2.61 17.50 -28.32
N ASP A 255 -2.15 16.28 -28.60
CA ASP A 255 -2.19 15.67 -29.92
C ASP A 255 -3.41 14.76 -30.06
N LEU A 256 -4.23 15.00 -31.08
CA LEU A 256 -5.46 14.25 -31.37
C LEU A 256 -5.24 13.00 -32.22
N THR A 257 -4.00 12.75 -32.64
CA THR A 257 -3.66 11.58 -33.46
C THR A 257 -4.22 10.27 -32.87
N PRO A 258 -4.10 9.97 -31.56
CA PRO A 258 -4.63 8.70 -31.06
C PRO A 258 -6.16 8.61 -31.10
N TRP A 259 -6.88 9.74 -31.09
CA TRP A 259 -8.31 9.74 -31.36
C TRP A 259 -8.57 9.48 -32.85
N LEU A 260 -7.97 10.26 -33.77
CA LEU A 260 -8.16 10.12 -35.23
C LEU A 260 -7.85 8.70 -35.75
N TRP A 261 -6.90 8.03 -35.12
CA TRP A 261 -6.46 6.69 -35.48
C TRP A 261 -7.03 5.60 -34.57
N ALA A 262 -8.03 5.88 -33.74
CA ALA A 262 -8.60 4.92 -32.77
C ALA A 262 -9.12 3.64 -33.46
N ARG A 263 -9.61 3.74 -34.70
CA ARG A 263 -10.04 2.62 -35.55
C ARG A 263 -8.92 1.77 -36.16
N TYR A 264 -7.66 2.19 -36.00
CA TYR A 264 -6.48 1.49 -36.52
C TYR A 264 -5.47 1.16 -35.41
N ARG A 265 -5.57 1.80 -34.26
CA ARG A 265 -4.67 1.59 -33.13
C ARG A 265 -5.32 2.04 -31.84
N LEU A 266 -5.15 1.25 -30.78
CA LEU A 266 -5.76 1.56 -29.49
C LEU A 266 -5.13 2.79 -28.82
N PRO A 267 -5.95 3.70 -28.26
CA PRO A 267 -5.48 4.75 -27.37
C PRO A 267 -4.82 4.19 -26.09
N ASN A 268 -3.87 4.93 -25.52
CA ASN A 268 -3.13 4.48 -24.33
C ASN A 268 -4.01 4.25 -23.10
N ILE A 269 -5.07 5.04 -22.95
CA ILE A 269 -5.96 4.94 -21.81
C ILE A 269 -6.82 3.66 -21.87
N LEU A 270 -7.19 3.25 -23.08
CA LEU A 270 -7.85 1.97 -23.33
C LEU A 270 -6.90 0.80 -23.09
N LEU A 271 -5.65 0.89 -23.55
CA LEU A 271 -4.61 -0.10 -23.23
C LEU A 271 -4.37 -0.20 -21.71
N THR A 272 -4.51 0.90 -20.98
CA THR A 272 -4.46 0.91 -19.51
C THR A 272 -5.62 0.10 -18.94
N SER A 273 -6.85 0.34 -19.39
CA SER A 273 -8.05 -0.42 -18.97
C SER A 273 -7.91 -1.92 -19.26
N ILE A 274 -7.42 -2.28 -20.45
CA ILE A 274 -7.16 -3.67 -20.84
C ILE A 274 -6.14 -4.31 -19.88
N PHE A 275 -5.06 -3.61 -19.57
CA PHE A 275 -4.05 -4.10 -18.64
C PHE A 275 -4.62 -4.33 -17.23
N LEU A 276 -5.43 -3.38 -16.73
CA LEU A 276 -6.10 -3.50 -15.44
C LEU A 276 -7.12 -4.64 -15.43
N ALA A 277 -7.83 -4.88 -16.54
CA ALA A 277 -8.75 -6.00 -16.71
C ALA A 277 -8.04 -7.34 -16.55
N LEU A 278 -6.89 -7.51 -17.22
CA LEU A 278 -6.09 -8.72 -17.09
C LEU A 278 -5.53 -8.88 -15.68
N LEU A 279 -5.05 -7.80 -15.05
CA LEU A 279 -4.52 -7.84 -13.69
C LEU A 279 -5.57 -8.27 -12.66
N ILE A 280 -6.73 -7.61 -12.65
CA ILE A 280 -7.76 -7.88 -11.64
C ILE A 280 -8.39 -9.26 -11.83
N HIS A 281 -8.46 -9.73 -13.08
CA HIS A 281 -8.98 -11.04 -13.42
C HIS A 281 -8.04 -12.17 -13.01
N THR A 282 -6.78 -12.09 -13.44
CA THR A 282 -5.76 -13.14 -13.25
C THR A 282 -5.16 -13.14 -11.85
N GLY A 283 -5.12 -12.00 -11.17
CA GLY A 283 -4.37 -11.83 -9.92
C GLY A 283 -2.86 -11.93 -10.09
N TRP A 284 -2.33 -11.86 -11.32
CA TRP A 284 -0.89 -11.91 -11.56
C TRP A 284 -0.17 -10.65 -11.10
N ASN A 285 1.16 -10.70 -11.08
CA ASN A 285 1.96 -9.50 -10.88
C ASN A 285 1.99 -8.67 -12.19
N GLN A 286 2.16 -7.35 -12.07
CA GLN A 286 2.23 -6.43 -13.22
C GLN A 286 3.33 -6.79 -14.22
N GLY A 287 4.45 -7.34 -13.76
CA GLY A 287 5.54 -7.76 -14.64
C GLY A 287 5.12 -8.90 -15.56
N SER A 288 4.41 -9.89 -15.05
CA SER A 288 3.93 -11.03 -15.83
C SER A 288 2.86 -10.64 -16.83
N VAL A 289 1.93 -9.74 -16.47
CA VAL A 289 0.98 -9.20 -17.46
C VAL A 289 1.71 -8.38 -18.51
N GLY A 290 2.65 -7.51 -18.10
CA GLY A 290 3.47 -6.70 -19.01
C GLY A 290 4.42 -7.48 -19.92
N ALA A 291 4.73 -8.73 -19.56
CA ALA A 291 5.55 -9.64 -20.35
C ALA A 291 4.75 -10.50 -21.33
N LEU A 292 3.42 -10.40 -21.34
CA LEU A 292 2.56 -11.18 -22.23
C LEU A 292 2.93 -11.00 -23.71
N THR A 293 2.91 -12.12 -24.41
CA THR A 293 3.11 -12.29 -25.83
C THR A 293 1.89 -12.93 -26.49
N MET A 294 1.86 -12.93 -27.82
CA MET A 294 0.82 -13.62 -28.60
C MET A 294 0.70 -15.10 -28.25
N ASP A 295 1.81 -15.76 -27.91
CA ASP A 295 1.84 -17.20 -27.67
C ASP A 295 1.28 -17.55 -26.27
N ASP A 296 1.21 -16.55 -25.37
CA ASP A 296 0.64 -16.68 -24.02
C ASP A 296 -0.90 -16.60 -24.01
N LEU A 297 -1.53 -16.29 -25.15
CA LEU A 297 -2.98 -16.11 -25.32
C LEU A 297 -3.54 -17.14 -26.32
N VAL A 298 -3.94 -18.30 -25.82
CA VAL A 298 -4.38 -19.43 -26.65
C VAL A 298 -5.90 -19.49 -26.75
N LEU A 299 -6.46 -19.24 -27.94
CA LEU A 299 -7.88 -19.42 -28.22
C LEU A 299 -8.28 -20.89 -28.03
N GLN A 300 -9.32 -21.14 -27.23
CA GLN A 300 -9.80 -22.48 -26.93
C GLN A 300 -10.85 -22.96 -27.95
N PRO A 301 -10.99 -24.28 -28.20
CA PRO A 301 -11.96 -24.82 -29.17
C PRO A 301 -13.42 -24.43 -28.90
N GLN A 302 -13.80 -24.37 -27.62
CA GLN A 302 -15.13 -23.98 -27.13
C GLN A 302 -15.39 -22.46 -27.15
N GLY A 303 -14.45 -21.68 -27.71
CA GLY A 303 -14.40 -20.23 -27.53
C GLY A 303 -13.72 -19.84 -26.21
N GLY A 304 -13.32 -18.58 -26.10
CA GLY A 304 -12.56 -18.09 -24.94
C GLY A 304 -11.05 -18.24 -25.10
N PHE A 305 -10.32 -17.78 -24.10
CA PHE A 305 -8.85 -17.73 -24.13
C PHE A 305 -8.27 -18.45 -22.92
N ARG A 306 -7.15 -19.13 -23.12
CA ARG A 306 -6.27 -19.59 -22.05
C ARG A 306 -5.07 -18.67 -21.96
N LEU A 307 -4.78 -18.19 -20.76
CA LEU A 307 -3.69 -17.28 -20.48
C LEU A 307 -2.64 -17.97 -19.62
N GLN A 308 -1.38 -17.85 -20.02
CA GLN A 308 -0.24 -18.26 -19.20
C GLN A 308 0.96 -17.36 -19.50
N GLY A 309 1.33 -16.48 -18.58
CA GLY A 309 2.48 -15.60 -18.73
C GLY A 309 3.76 -16.18 -18.12
N TYR A 310 4.85 -15.44 -18.29
CA TYR A 310 6.16 -15.77 -17.74
C TYR A 310 6.55 -14.84 -16.57
N LYS A 311 7.22 -15.38 -15.55
CA LYS A 311 7.74 -14.67 -14.38
C LYS A 311 9.25 -14.61 -14.45
N GLY A 312 9.78 -13.52 -15.01
CA GLY A 312 11.24 -13.37 -15.17
C GLY A 312 12.07 -13.38 -13.89
N LYS A 313 11.49 -13.10 -12.70
CA LYS A 313 12.22 -13.14 -11.42
C LYS A 313 12.52 -14.55 -10.91
N THR A 314 11.63 -15.49 -11.22
CA THR A 314 11.70 -16.86 -10.69
C THR A 314 11.92 -17.89 -11.79
N ASP A 315 12.07 -17.45 -13.05
CA ASP A 315 12.21 -18.31 -14.23
C ASP A 315 11.11 -19.38 -14.28
N ASP A 316 9.87 -18.94 -14.09
CA ASP A 316 8.70 -19.82 -13.95
C ASP A 316 7.46 -19.22 -14.64
N HIS A 317 6.46 -20.04 -14.92
CA HIS A 317 5.21 -19.58 -15.49
C HIS A 317 4.22 -19.10 -14.42
N THR A 318 3.29 -18.26 -14.84
CA THR A 318 2.11 -17.96 -14.01
C THR A 318 1.15 -19.15 -14.03
N PRO A 319 0.26 -19.24 -13.03
CA PRO A 319 -0.87 -20.18 -13.09
C PRO A 319 -1.67 -19.96 -14.37
N VAL A 320 -2.15 -21.07 -14.95
CA VAL A 320 -3.03 -21.03 -16.12
C VAL A 320 -4.38 -20.43 -15.71
N VAL A 321 -4.86 -19.45 -16.47
CA VAL A 321 -6.15 -18.81 -16.26
C VAL A 321 -6.98 -18.94 -17.54
N ASP A 322 -8.16 -19.53 -17.44
CA ASP A 322 -9.09 -19.61 -18.56
C ASP A 322 -10.12 -18.46 -18.49
N VAL A 323 -10.35 -17.81 -19.62
CA VAL A 323 -11.33 -16.72 -19.83
C VAL A 323 -12.44 -17.23 -20.72
N SER A 324 -13.64 -17.31 -20.17
CA SER A 324 -14.85 -17.70 -20.91
C SER A 324 -15.41 -16.50 -21.71
N PRO A 325 -16.08 -16.74 -22.86
CA PRO A 325 -16.84 -15.69 -23.55
C PRO A 325 -17.92 -15.01 -22.69
N SER A 326 -18.40 -15.68 -21.64
CA SER A 326 -19.33 -15.07 -20.67
C SER A 326 -18.71 -13.94 -19.85
N GLN A 327 -17.39 -13.91 -19.72
CA GLN A 327 -16.63 -12.85 -19.02
C GLN A 327 -16.36 -11.69 -19.98
N ARG A 328 -17.44 -11.04 -20.43
CA ARG A 328 -17.46 -10.08 -21.54
C ARG A 328 -16.35 -9.03 -21.48
N VAL A 329 -16.11 -8.44 -20.31
CA VAL A 329 -15.11 -7.36 -20.13
C VAL A 329 -13.69 -7.85 -20.44
N VAL A 330 -13.27 -8.95 -19.82
CA VAL A 330 -11.91 -9.50 -19.99
C VAL A 330 -11.75 -10.12 -21.38
N TYR A 331 -12.78 -10.83 -21.85
CA TYR A 331 -12.80 -11.39 -23.18
C TYR A 331 -12.63 -10.30 -24.26
N ARG A 332 -13.42 -9.22 -24.18
CA ARG A 332 -13.32 -8.06 -25.09
C ARG A 332 -11.96 -7.37 -24.98
N ALA A 333 -11.41 -7.24 -23.77
CA ALA A 333 -10.09 -6.67 -23.55
C ALA A 333 -8.99 -7.47 -24.28
N ILE A 334 -9.06 -8.80 -24.26
CA ILE A 334 -8.12 -9.67 -24.99
C ILE A 334 -8.30 -9.51 -26.50
N GLU A 335 -9.53 -9.51 -27.00
CA GLU A 335 -9.80 -9.29 -28.43
C GLU A 335 -9.22 -7.98 -28.94
N LEU A 336 -9.45 -6.88 -28.21
CA LEU A 336 -8.91 -5.56 -28.58
C LEU A 336 -7.38 -5.55 -28.54
N LEU A 337 -6.77 -6.20 -27.55
CA LEU A 337 -5.31 -6.29 -27.45
C LEU A 337 -4.69 -7.03 -28.64
N LEU A 338 -5.27 -8.18 -29.01
CA LEU A 338 -4.84 -8.97 -30.16
C LEU A 338 -5.09 -8.22 -31.47
N TRP A 339 -6.25 -7.56 -31.59
CA TRP A 339 -6.59 -6.72 -32.73
C TRP A 339 -5.57 -5.60 -32.92
N ASN A 340 -5.19 -4.89 -31.86
CA ASN A 340 -4.19 -3.82 -31.91
C ASN A 340 -2.86 -4.32 -32.47
N HIS A 341 -2.40 -5.47 -32.00
CA HIS A 341 -1.17 -6.09 -32.49
C HIS A 341 -1.23 -6.39 -33.99
N GLN A 342 -2.35 -6.95 -34.45
CA GLN A 342 -2.58 -7.24 -35.87
C GLN A 342 -2.61 -5.97 -36.72
N GLN A 343 -3.26 -4.90 -36.25
CA GLN A 343 -3.28 -3.62 -36.97
C GLN A 343 -1.88 -3.01 -37.08
N LEU A 344 -1.10 -3.03 -36.00
CA LEU A 344 0.27 -2.52 -36.01
C LEU A 344 1.17 -3.33 -36.96
N LYS A 345 0.96 -4.64 -37.10
CA LYS A 345 1.62 -5.45 -38.13
C LYS A 345 1.17 -5.08 -39.54
N ALA A 346 -0.14 -4.91 -39.76
CA ALA A 346 -0.69 -4.52 -41.06
C ALA A 346 -0.16 -3.15 -41.53
N MET A 347 0.06 -2.22 -40.60
CA MET A 347 0.66 -0.90 -40.87
C MET A 347 2.19 -0.94 -41.03
N GLY A 348 2.84 -2.10 -40.88
CA GLY A 348 4.30 -2.22 -40.96
C GLY A 348 5.05 -1.59 -39.79
N LEU A 349 4.37 -1.31 -38.67
CA LEU A 349 4.96 -0.72 -37.47
C LEU A 349 5.68 -1.76 -36.60
N LEU A 350 5.30 -3.03 -36.73
CA LEU A 350 5.92 -4.15 -36.04
C LEU A 350 6.50 -5.13 -37.05
N ALA A 351 7.66 -5.71 -36.71
CA ALA A 351 8.22 -6.83 -37.46
C ALA A 351 7.27 -8.04 -37.43
N SER A 352 7.30 -8.86 -38.49
CA SER A 352 6.49 -10.09 -38.55
C SER A 352 6.79 -11.06 -37.39
N THR A 353 8.03 -11.05 -36.90
CA THR A 353 8.53 -11.84 -35.77
C THR A 353 8.17 -11.26 -34.40
N GLU A 354 7.66 -10.03 -34.32
CA GLU A 354 7.31 -9.41 -33.05
C GLU A 354 6.09 -10.11 -32.41
N ARG A 355 6.24 -10.49 -31.15
CA ARG A 355 5.27 -11.29 -30.39
C ARG A 355 4.75 -10.57 -29.14
N ARG A 356 5.42 -9.52 -28.66
CA ARG A 356 4.97 -8.74 -27.50
C ARG A 356 3.63 -8.05 -27.79
N LEU A 357 2.81 -7.80 -26.77
CA LEU A 357 1.46 -7.26 -26.97
C LEU A 357 1.33 -5.75 -26.68
N TRP A 358 2.13 -5.24 -25.75
CA TRP A 358 1.93 -3.90 -25.20
C TRP A 358 2.57 -2.81 -26.07
N PHE A 359 1.86 -2.42 -27.13
CA PHE A 359 2.28 -1.35 -28.04
C PHE A 359 1.26 -0.21 -28.04
N GLY A 360 1.53 0.79 -27.21
CA GLY A 360 0.76 2.04 -27.15
C GLY A 360 1.39 3.18 -27.96
N TRP A 361 0.74 4.34 -27.93
CA TRP A 361 1.23 5.61 -28.46
C TRP A 361 2.40 6.14 -27.62
N GLN A 362 3.59 6.19 -28.20
CA GLN A 362 4.81 6.61 -27.51
C GLN A 362 5.85 7.17 -28.48
N LYS A 363 6.76 8.01 -27.98
CA LYS A 363 7.77 8.71 -28.81
C LYS A 363 9.16 8.07 -28.73
N ASP A 364 9.30 6.96 -28.03
CA ASP A 364 10.59 6.30 -27.76
C ASP A 364 10.88 5.12 -28.70
N GLY A 365 10.23 5.04 -29.86
CA GLY A 365 10.51 3.98 -30.84
C GLY A 365 10.14 2.59 -30.36
N PHE A 366 9.16 2.48 -29.45
CA PHE A 366 8.79 1.23 -28.79
C PHE A 366 9.90 0.60 -27.92
N ALA A 367 10.86 1.42 -27.45
CA ALA A 367 11.89 0.97 -26.53
C ALA A 367 11.29 0.41 -25.21
N ASN A 368 10.19 1.00 -24.72
CA ASN A 368 9.50 0.52 -23.52
C ASN A 368 8.05 0.15 -23.82
N THR A 369 7.77 -1.14 -23.96
CA THR A 369 6.41 -1.65 -24.25
C THR A 369 5.44 -1.48 -23.06
N ILE A 370 5.93 -1.36 -21.83
CA ILE A 370 5.10 -1.27 -20.61
C ILE A 370 4.78 0.20 -20.21
N ASN A 371 5.07 1.17 -21.08
CA ASN A 371 4.72 2.59 -20.86
C ASN A 371 3.21 2.84 -20.71
N VAL A 372 2.37 1.82 -20.95
CA VAL A 372 0.91 1.89 -20.83
C VAL A 372 0.40 2.05 -19.38
N ILE A 373 1.17 1.66 -18.36
CA ILE A 373 0.72 1.56 -16.96
C ILE A 373 1.50 2.43 -15.95
N ASP A 374 1.95 3.61 -16.37
CA ASP A 374 2.59 4.53 -15.44
C ASP A 374 1.63 4.94 -14.30
N GLU A 375 2.14 5.10 -13.08
CA GLU A 375 1.31 5.40 -11.90
C GLU A 375 0.46 6.66 -12.08
N LYS A 376 0.98 7.69 -12.78
CA LYS A 376 0.25 8.94 -13.00
C LYS A 376 -0.95 8.72 -13.92
N ARG A 377 -0.82 7.85 -14.92
CA ARG A 377 -1.91 7.49 -15.82
C ARG A 377 -2.97 6.68 -15.11
N VAL A 378 -2.60 5.75 -14.24
CA VAL A 378 -3.58 5.00 -13.43
C VAL A 378 -4.32 5.94 -12.48
N VAL A 379 -3.64 6.90 -11.86
CA VAL A 379 -4.29 7.95 -11.05
C VAL A 379 -5.26 8.79 -11.88
N SER A 380 -4.83 9.27 -13.05
CA SER A 380 -5.71 10.02 -13.97
C SER A 380 -6.90 9.16 -14.44
N TRP A 381 -6.68 7.86 -14.63
CA TRP A 381 -7.74 6.91 -14.95
C TRP A 381 -8.74 6.77 -13.82
N CYS A 382 -8.27 6.61 -12.58
CA CYS A 382 -9.11 6.53 -11.40
C CYS A 382 -9.97 7.80 -11.22
N GLN A 383 -9.36 8.98 -11.37
CA GLN A 383 -10.05 10.27 -11.24
C GLN A 383 -11.19 10.42 -12.25
N ARG A 384 -10.98 10.01 -13.50
CA ARG A 384 -12.00 10.08 -14.56
C ARG A 384 -13.20 9.18 -14.28
N HIS A 385 -12.99 8.02 -13.68
CA HIS A 385 -14.07 7.09 -13.35
C HIS A 385 -14.63 7.29 -11.92
N GLY A 386 -14.16 8.29 -11.17
CA GLY A 386 -14.65 8.57 -9.82
C GLY A 386 -14.32 7.48 -8.79
N ILE A 387 -13.23 6.74 -8.99
CA ILE A 387 -12.79 5.68 -8.07
C ILE A 387 -11.54 6.09 -7.29
N ASP A 388 -11.38 5.52 -6.10
CA ASP A 388 -10.20 5.74 -5.27
C ASP A 388 -8.93 5.33 -6.01
N SER A 389 -7.94 6.22 -6.06
CA SER A 389 -6.66 5.95 -6.70
C SER A 389 -5.96 4.74 -6.09
N PHE A 390 -5.35 3.91 -6.94
CA PHE A 390 -4.54 2.76 -6.53
C PHE A 390 -3.32 2.57 -7.43
N SER A 391 -2.31 1.86 -6.92
CA SER A 391 -1.22 1.34 -7.75
C SER A 391 -1.65 0.02 -8.40
N PRO A 392 -1.20 -0.31 -9.63
CA PRO A 392 -1.48 -1.62 -10.24
C PRO A 392 -1.09 -2.82 -9.36
N SER A 393 -0.06 -2.67 -8.54
CA SER A 393 0.36 -3.68 -7.54
C SER A 393 -0.75 -4.07 -6.58
N ALA A 394 -1.73 -3.19 -6.34
CA ALA A 394 -2.81 -3.39 -5.38
C ALA A 394 -3.91 -4.36 -5.83
N LEU A 395 -4.00 -4.63 -7.13
CA LEU A 395 -5.02 -5.54 -7.67
C LEU A 395 -4.75 -7.00 -7.28
N ARG A 396 -3.47 -7.39 -7.14
CA ARG A 396 -3.10 -8.74 -6.73
C ARG A 396 -3.47 -9.05 -5.27
N PRO A 397 -3.13 -8.21 -4.27
CA PRO A 397 -3.65 -8.35 -2.91
C PRO A 397 -5.17 -8.36 -2.84
N LEU A 398 -5.84 -7.49 -3.60
CA LEU A 398 -7.31 -7.45 -3.67
C LEU A 398 -7.88 -8.81 -4.11
N LYS A 399 -7.37 -9.39 -5.20
CA LYS A 399 -7.82 -10.69 -5.70
C LYS A 399 -7.52 -11.84 -4.72
N ALA A 400 -6.34 -11.81 -4.09
CA ALA A 400 -5.98 -12.77 -3.05
C ALA A 400 -6.95 -12.71 -1.86
N ALA A 401 -7.27 -11.51 -1.38
CA ALA A 401 -8.20 -11.30 -0.28
C ALA A 401 -9.62 -11.78 -0.62
N LEU A 402 -10.12 -11.49 -1.83
CA LEU A 402 -11.42 -11.96 -2.30
C LEU A 402 -11.50 -13.48 -2.48
N THR A 403 -10.36 -14.14 -2.69
CA THR A 403 -10.27 -15.61 -2.75
C THR A 403 -10.24 -16.21 -1.35
N TYR A 404 -9.48 -15.59 -0.44
CA TYR A 404 -9.32 -16.08 0.92
C TYR A 404 -10.56 -15.87 1.80
N LEU A 405 -11.13 -14.67 1.81
CA LEU A 405 -12.15 -14.27 2.78
C LEU A 405 -13.38 -15.18 2.81
N PRO A 406 -13.95 -15.64 1.67
CA PRO A 406 -15.13 -16.50 1.70
C PRO A 406 -14.83 -17.90 2.23
N GLN A 407 -13.76 -18.54 1.73
CA GLN A 407 -13.49 -19.97 1.92
C GLN A 407 -12.50 -20.28 3.05
N ARG A 408 -11.65 -19.31 3.43
CA ARG A 408 -10.50 -19.50 4.32
C ARG A 408 -9.52 -20.57 3.82
N ASP A 409 -9.43 -20.70 2.50
CA ASP A 409 -8.57 -21.67 1.85
C ASP A 409 -7.25 -21.00 1.42
N LEU A 410 -6.18 -21.29 2.16
CA LEU A 410 -4.85 -20.79 1.85
C LEU A 410 -4.27 -21.44 0.58
N GLU A 411 -4.65 -22.68 0.29
CA GLU A 411 -4.20 -23.41 -0.90
C GLU A 411 -4.80 -22.81 -2.17
N ALA A 412 -6.08 -22.44 -2.15
CA ALA A 412 -6.71 -21.70 -3.25
C ALA A 412 -5.97 -20.40 -3.56
N VAL A 413 -5.53 -19.66 -2.54
CA VAL A 413 -4.73 -18.43 -2.71
C VAL A 413 -3.33 -18.76 -3.24
N ARG A 414 -2.68 -19.81 -2.74
CA ARG A 414 -1.37 -20.26 -3.22
C ARG A 414 -1.40 -20.58 -4.71
N VAL A 415 -2.41 -21.32 -5.14
CA VAL A 415 -2.64 -21.68 -6.55
C VAL A 415 -2.91 -20.44 -7.39
N LEU A 416 -3.81 -19.56 -6.96
CA LEU A 416 -4.09 -18.28 -7.63
C LEU A 416 -2.83 -17.44 -7.84
N LEU A 417 -2.01 -17.30 -6.79
CA LEU A 417 -0.81 -16.48 -6.82
C LEU A 417 0.36 -17.18 -7.50
N GLY A 418 0.29 -18.50 -7.67
CA GLY A 418 1.38 -19.34 -8.17
C GLY A 418 2.61 -19.24 -7.27
N HIS A 419 2.40 -19.35 -5.96
CA HIS A 419 3.48 -19.47 -4.99
C HIS A 419 3.86 -20.94 -4.81
N ASN A 420 5.16 -21.20 -4.65
CA ASN A 420 5.67 -22.57 -4.48
C ASN A 420 5.37 -23.15 -3.10
N ASP A 421 5.11 -22.29 -2.11
CA ASP A 421 4.93 -22.67 -0.71
C ASP A 421 3.77 -21.90 -0.07
N LEU A 422 3.02 -22.58 0.81
CA LEU A 422 2.01 -22.00 1.68
C LEU A 422 2.61 -20.96 2.63
N CYS A 423 3.84 -21.12 3.12
CA CYS A 423 4.49 -20.14 4.00
C CYS A 423 4.68 -18.77 3.31
N VAL A 424 4.99 -18.77 2.01
CA VAL A 424 5.08 -17.54 1.21
C VAL A 424 3.71 -16.89 1.06
N THR A 425 2.66 -17.70 0.92
CA THR A 425 1.29 -17.24 0.80
C THR A 425 0.75 -16.69 2.11
N ASP A 426 1.01 -17.35 3.23
CA ASP A 426 0.67 -16.84 4.57
C ASP A 426 1.39 -15.52 4.84
N GLY A 427 2.73 -15.47 4.67
CA GLY A 427 3.49 -14.23 4.82
C GLY A 427 2.97 -13.09 3.94
N TYR A 428 2.54 -13.40 2.71
CA TYR A 428 1.92 -12.44 1.81
C TYR A 428 0.57 -11.91 2.34
N LEU A 429 -0.29 -12.78 2.87
CA LEU A 429 -1.56 -12.38 3.49
C LEU A 429 -1.36 -11.63 4.81
N GLN A 430 -0.36 -12.02 5.61
CA GLN A 430 0.06 -11.31 6.82
C GLN A 430 0.41 -9.86 6.50
N ASP A 431 1.22 -9.64 5.47
CA ASP A 431 1.66 -8.30 5.03
C ASP A 431 0.54 -7.46 4.36
N THR A 432 -0.58 -8.10 3.97
CA THR A 432 -1.66 -7.44 3.23
C THR A 432 -3.00 -7.52 3.96
N LEU A 433 -3.79 -8.58 3.76
CA LEU A 433 -5.13 -8.71 4.30
C LEU A 433 -5.14 -8.71 5.84
N PHE A 434 -4.35 -9.57 6.47
CA PHE A 434 -4.42 -9.75 7.94
C PHE A 434 -3.91 -8.53 8.67
N PHE A 435 -2.92 -7.82 8.13
CA PHE A 435 -2.52 -6.53 8.67
C PHE A 435 -3.71 -5.55 8.76
N ARG A 436 -4.52 -5.42 7.69
CA ARG A 436 -5.72 -4.55 7.73
C ARG A 436 -6.79 -5.05 8.69
N LEU A 437 -7.06 -6.35 8.74
CA LEU A 437 -8.04 -6.90 9.69
C LEU A 437 -7.58 -6.70 11.14
N ASN A 438 -6.28 -6.83 11.41
CA ASN A 438 -5.71 -6.57 12.72
C ASN A 438 -5.77 -5.08 13.08
N GLU A 439 -5.51 -4.17 12.14
CA GLU A 439 -5.73 -2.74 12.35
C GLU A 439 -7.18 -2.43 12.75
N ALA A 440 -8.15 -3.00 12.03
CA ALA A 440 -9.56 -2.84 12.36
C ALA A 440 -9.88 -3.37 13.77
N ASN A 441 -9.40 -4.58 14.09
CA ASN A 441 -9.63 -5.21 15.39
C ASN A 441 -9.02 -4.36 16.54
N MET A 442 -7.81 -3.84 16.35
CA MET A 442 -7.17 -2.95 17.33
C MET A 442 -7.91 -1.64 17.48
N LEU A 443 -8.36 -1.02 16.39
CA LEU A 443 -9.14 0.21 16.44
C LEU A 443 -10.50 -0.01 17.13
N GLN A 444 -11.16 -1.13 16.86
CA GLN A 444 -12.41 -1.48 17.52
C GLN A 444 -12.21 -1.74 19.02
N PHE A 445 -11.12 -2.40 19.41
CA PHE A 445 -10.75 -2.54 20.82
C PHE A 445 -10.53 -1.17 21.49
N GLN A 446 -9.82 -0.25 20.83
CA GLN A 446 -9.61 1.12 21.32
C GLN A 446 -10.92 1.88 21.51
N ARG A 447 -11.84 1.81 20.55
CA ARG A 447 -13.18 2.41 20.67
C ARG A 447 -13.95 1.84 21.86
N ARG A 448 -13.92 0.51 22.03
CA ARG A 448 -14.62 -0.16 23.14
C ARG A 448 -14.06 0.22 24.50
N ILE A 449 -12.74 0.18 24.67
CA ILE A 449 -12.13 0.52 25.97
C ILE A 449 -12.35 2.00 26.31
N GLU A 450 -12.22 2.91 25.34
CA GLU A 450 -12.50 4.34 25.53
C GLU A 450 -13.95 4.58 25.95
N THR A 451 -14.90 4.04 25.17
CA THR A 451 -16.33 4.23 25.42
C THR A 451 -16.74 3.62 26.76
N SER A 452 -16.23 2.44 27.09
CA SER A 452 -16.49 1.79 28.38
C SER A 452 -15.97 2.62 29.55
N LEU A 453 -14.76 3.18 29.44
CA LEU A 453 -14.17 4.04 30.48
C LEU A 453 -15.00 5.30 30.69
N VAL A 454 -15.43 5.95 29.60
CA VAL A 454 -16.29 7.14 29.66
C VAL A 454 -17.65 6.81 30.26
N TYR A 455 -18.22 5.66 29.91
CA TYR A 455 -19.45 5.17 30.52
C TYR A 455 -19.30 4.96 32.02
N ALA A 456 -18.19 4.35 32.46
CA ALA A 456 -17.93 4.13 33.88
C ALA A 456 -17.70 5.44 34.66
N GLU A 457 -17.15 6.47 34.02
CA GLU A 457 -16.90 7.78 34.62
C GLU A 457 -18.19 8.61 34.81
N GLY A 458 -19.03 8.69 33.77
CA GLY A 458 -20.16 9.64 33.74
C GLY A 458 -21.44 9.12 33.11
N GLY A 459 -21.55 7.82 32.88
CA GLY A 459 -22.71 7.16 32.28
C GLY A 459 -22.99 7.58 30.83
N SER A 460 -24.20 7.26 30.36
CA SER A 460 -24.66 7.59 29.00
C SER A 460 -24.58 9.09 28.63
N PRO A 461 -24.84 10.06 29.53
CA PRO A 461 -24.72 11.48 29.18
C PRO A 461 -23.31 11.87 28.72
N LEU A 462 -22.27 11.31 29.35
CA LEU A 462 -20.88 11.63 29.03
C LEU A 462 -20.42 11.01 27.70
N ILE A 463 -20.94 9.83 27.33
CA ILE A 463 -20.73 9.22 26.00
C ILE A 463 -21.22 10.18 24.91
N SER A 464 -22.47 10.64 25.02
CA SER A 464 -23.08 11.54 24.03
C SER A 464 -22.36 12.89 23.96
N ALA A 465 -21.93 13.42 25.11
CA ALA A 465 -21.16 14.67 25.16
C ALA A 465 -19.79 14.57 24.46
N ARG A 466 -19.18 13.38 24.43
CA ARG A 466 -17.90 13.12 23.74
C ARG A 466 -18.06 12.58 22.31
N GLY A 467 -19.29 12.41 21.82
CA GLY A 467 -19.55 11.91 20.47
C GLY A 467 -19.15 10.44 20.26
N LEU A 468 -19.14 9.64 21.33
CA LEU A 468 -18.83 8.21 21.28
C LEU A 468 -20.08 7.37 20.96
N ASP A 469 -19.88 6.15 20.45
CA ASP A 469 -20.99 5.25 20.09
C ASP A 469 -21.39 4.37 21.29
N HIS A 470 -22.65 4.46 21.73
CA HIS A 470 -23.16 3.65 22.85
C HIS A 470 -23.02 2.14 22.61
N ARG A 471 -22.95 1.68 21.36
CA ARG A 471 -22.77 0.26 21.02
C ARG A 471 -21.40 -0.28 21.39
N ASP A 472 -20.42 0.60 21.61
CA ASP A 472 -19.05 0.23 21.98
C ASP A 472 -18.86 0.05 23.49
N VAL A 473 -19.91 0.23 24.31
CA VAL A 473 -19.83 -0.04 25.76
C VAL A 473 -19.70 -1.55 26.00
N ASP A 474 -18.59 -1.95 26.60
CA ASP A 474 -18.30 -3.32 27.01
C ASP A 474 -17.83 -3.35 28.47
N ALA A 475 -18.78 -3.60 29.37
CA ALA A 475 -18.51 -3.66 30.81
C ALA A 475 -17.54 -4.80 31.20
N SER A 476 -17.35 -5.81 30.33
CA SER A 476 -16.42 -6.91 30.60
C SER A 476 -14.94 -6.46 30.46
N LEU A 477 -14.67 -5.36 29.75
CA LEU A 477 -13.33 -4.78 29.65
C LEU A 477 -12.90 -4.08 30.95
N LEU A 478 -13.85 -3.66 31.78
CA LEU A 478 -13.61 -2.91 33.01
C LEU A 478 -13.78 -3.78 34.26
N MET A 479 -13.32 -5.03 34.19
CA MET A 479 -13.38 -5.91 35.35
C MET A 479 -12.51 -5.39 36.50
N PRO A 480 -13.09 -5.14 37.68
CA PRO A 480 -12.33 -4.69 38.83
C PRO A 480 -11.39 -5.80 39.30
N THR A 481 -10.09 -5.51 39.40
CA THR A 481 -9.17 -6.36 40.17
C THR A 481 -9.40 -6.11 41.66
N GLY A 482 -10.12 -7.00 42.34
CA GLY A 482 -10.37 -6.99 43.79
C GLY A 482 -9.42 -7.88 44.57
N ASP A 483 -9.34 -7.72 45.89
CA ASP A 483 -8.52 -8.59 46.76
C ASP A 483 -9.26 -9.87 47.22
N GLY A 484 -10.48 -10.08 46.75
CA GLY A 484 -11.36 -11.19 47.17
C GLY A 484 -12.40 -10.83 48.22
N GLY A 485 -12.45 -9.55 48.64
CA GLY A 485 -13.55 -9.03 49.45
C GLY A 485 -14.50 -8.12 48.67
N ALA A 486 -15.60 -7.78 49.36
CA ALA A 486 -16.61 -6.83 48.95
C ALA A 486 -16.58 -5.59 49.86
N CYS A 487 -17.16 -4.49 49.39
CA CYS A 487 -17.35 -3.27 50.18
C CYS A 487 -18.83 -3.12 50.52
N ALA A 488 -19.16 -2.88 51.78
CA ALA A 488 -20.52 -2.59 52.23
C ALA A 488 -20.98 -1.20 51.76
N ASP A 489 -20.08 -0.22 51.76
CA ASP A 489 -20.34 1.13 51.28
C ASP A 489 -19.05 1.75 50.71
N ILE A 490 -19.05 2.02 49.40
CA ILE A 490 -17.89 2.62 48.71
C ILE A 490 -17.70 4.10 49.02
N PHE A 491 -18.71 4.80 49.54
CA PHE A 491 -18.63 6.22 49.88
C PHE A 491 -18.24 6.48 51.35
N ALA A 492 -18.24 5.44 52.19
CA ALA A 492 -17.87 5.50 53.60
C ALA A 492 -16.46 4.95 53.88
N GLY A 493 -15.50 5.26 53.00
CA GLY A 493 -14.11 4.75 53.02
C GLY A 493 -13.39 4.81 54.39
N PRO A 494 -12.16 4.28 54.50
CA PRO A 494 -11.50 4.10 55.78
C PRO A 494 -11.34 5.43 56.53
N SER A 495 -11.65 5.41 57.83
CA SER A 495 -11.84 6.57 58.72
C SER A 495 -10.68 7.57 58.75
N ARG A 496 -9.51 7.19 58.23
CA ARG A 496 -8.27 7.97 58.25
C ARG A 496 -8.12 8.93 57.06
N LYS A 497 -9.00 8.88 56.05
CA LYS A 497 -9.00 9.83 54.94
C LYS A 497 -10.45 10.23 54.61
N PRO A 498 -10.88 11.47 54.91
CA PRO A 498 -12.20 11.92 54.49
C PRO A 498 -12.27 11.93 52.96
N LEU A 499 -13.29 11.28 52.41
CA LEU A 499 -13.62 11.34 50.98
C LEU A 499 -14.36 12.65 50.72
N ALA A 500 -14.18 13.23 49.52
CA ALA A 500 -15.04 14.33 49.11
C ALA A 500 -16.49 13.84 48.95
N SER A 501 -17.46 14.76 49.08
CA SER A 501 -18.88 14.42 48.91
C SER A 501 -19.11 13.82 47.53
N GLY A 502 -19.61 12.58 47.48
CA GLY A 502 -19.85 11.83 46.24
C GLY A 502 -18.63 11.12 45.65
N GLU A 503 -17.45 11.20 46.27
CA GLU A 503 -16.24 10.50 45.79
C GLU A 503 -16.21 9.04 46.28
N PRO A 504 -16.14 8.04 45.39
CA PRO A 504 -16.01 6.65 45.79
C PRO A 504 -14.58 6.33 46.28
N CYS A 505 -14.48 5.46 47.28
CA CYS A 505 -13.21 4.99 47.84
C CYS A 505 -12.42 4.16 46.82
N ALA A 506 -11.14 4.47 46.63
CA ALA A 506 -10.23 3.73 45.75
C ALA A 506 -9.89 2.29 46.20
N GLY A 507 -10.34 1.85 47.40
CA GLY A 507 -10.13 0.49 47.91
C GLY A 507 -8.67 0.09 48.23
N LEU A 508 -7.69 0.98 48.04
CA LEU A 508 -6.26 0.69 48.24
C LEU A 508 -5.87 0.50 49.71
N LEU A 509 -6.68 1.03 50.63
CA LEU A 509 -6.41 1.06 52.07
C LEU A 509 -7.24 0.01 52.83
N CYS A 510 -7.99 -0.86 52.14
CA CYS A 510 -8.88 -1.83 52.76
C CYS A 510 -8.18 -2.79 53.71
N GLN A 511 -6.89 -3.09 53.48
CA GLN A 511 -6.08 -4.03 54.26
C GLN A 511 -5.05 -3.34 55.17
N GLN A 512 -5.12 -2.02 55.34
CA GLN A 512 -4.16 -1.28 56.18
C GLN A 512 -4.67 -1.05 57.60
N GLY A 513 -3.75 -1.06 58.57
CA GLY A 513 -3.97 -0.47 59.91
C GLY A 513 -5.17 -1.02 60.69
N GLY A 514 -5.48 -2.31 60.54
CA GLY A 514 -6.65 -2.98 61.16
C GLY A 514 -7.80 -3.27 60.20
N GLY A 515 -7.72 -2.77 58.96
CA GLY A 515 -8.72 -2.99 57.91
C GLY A 515 -9.77 -1.88 57.82
N CYS A 516 -10.49 -1.83 56.70
CA CYS A 516 -11.60 -0.89 56.52
C CYS A 516 -12.87 -1.43 57.20
N PRO A 517 -13.60 -0.62 58.00
CA PRO A 517 -14.87 -1.03 58.62
C PRO A 517 -15.95 -1.43 57.61
N GLN A 518 -15.88 -0.92 56.37
CA GLN A 518 -16.79 -1.28 55.29
C GLN A 518 -16.39 -2.55 54.55
N TYR A 519 -15.20 -3.09 54.79
CA TYR A 519 -14.74 -4.31 54.13
C TYR A 519 -15.54 -5.52 54.61
N ARG A 520 -15.94 -6.38 53.67
CA ARG A 520 -16.64 -7.64 53.94
C ARG A 520 -15.94 -8.75 53.19
N LEU A 521 -15.47 -9.76 53.90
CA LEU A 521 -15.01 -10.98 53.26
C LEU A 521 -16.23 -11.84 52.94
N VAL A 522 -16.63 -11.84 51.66
CA VAL A 522 -17.69 -12.72 51.15
C VAL A 522 -17.01 -13.66 50.15
N VAL A 523 -16.81 -14.91 50.54
CA VAL A 523 -16.11 -15.90 49.72
C VAL A 523 -17.10 -16.55 48.75
N THR A 524 -17.02 -16.17 47.48
CA THR A 524 -17.79 -16.74 46.36
C THR A 524 -16.85 -17.07 45.21
N ALA A 525 -17.31 -17.82 44.21
CA ALA A 525 -16.52 -18.07 43.00
C ALA A 525 -16.07 -16.75 42.33
N GLN A 526 -16.95 -15.74 42.28
CA GLN A 526 -16.66 -14.43 41.71
C GLN A 526 -15.59 -13.65 42.50
N THR A 527 -15.68 -13.61 43.84
CA THR A 527 -14.66 -12.88 44.63
C THR A 527 -13.31 -13.60 44.61
N LEU A 528 -13.31 -14.93 44.56
CA LEU A 528 -12.11 -15.73 44.37
C LEU A 528 -11.48 -15.53 42.99
N GLU A 529 -12.29 -15.41 41.95
CA GLU A 529 -11.83 -15.07 40.60
C GLU A 529 -11.12 -13.71 40.59
N MET A 530 -11.69 -12.69 41.25
CA MET A 530 -11.06 -11.38 41.42
C MET A 530 -9.71 -11.48 42.17
N ALA A 531 -9.65 -12.27 43.24
CA ALA A 531 -8.41 -12.51 43.98
C ALA A 531 -7.35 -13.21 43.13
N LEU A 532 -7.74 -14.21 42.32
CA LEU A 532 -6.85 -14.93 41.41
C LEU A 532 -6.34 -14.02 40.27
N ARG A 533 -7.19 -13.16 39.70
CA ARG A 533 -6.80 -12.13 38.72
C ARG A 533 -5.79 -11.16 39.32
N THR A 534 -6.04 -10.68 40.54
CA THR A 534 -5.10 -9.79 41.25
C THR A 534 -3.78 -10.49 41.60
N ARG A 535 -3.81 -11.79 41.93
CA ARG A 535 -2.58 -12.60 42.09
C ARG A 535 -1.79 -12.69 40.79
N ARG A 536 -2.44 -12.94 39.64
CA ARG A 536 -1.78 -12.97 38.32
C ARG A 536 -1.18 -11.60 37.97
N TYR A 537 -1.89 -10.51 38.26
CA TYR A 537 -1.37 -9.15 38.09
C TYR A 537 -0.07 -8.94 38.86
N TYR A 538 -0.05 -9.23 40.17
CA TYR A 538 1.17 -9.06 40.96
C TYR A 538 2.29 -9.99 40.52
N ARG A 539 2.00 -11.25 40.17
CA ARG A 539 3.01 -12.19 39.68
C ARG A 539 3.81 -11.66 38.49
N SER A 540 3.16 -10.90 37.60
CA SER A 540 3.79 -10.36 36.39
C SER A 540 4.39 -8.95 36.57
N ARG A 541 3.98 -8.19 37.59
CA ARG A 541 4.33 -6.76 37.70
C ARG A 541 4.94 -6.30 39.03
N TRP A 542 5.07 -7.17 40.03
CA TRP A 542 5.53 -6.75 41.36
C TRP A 542 6.90 -6.06 41.36
N SER A 543 7.85 -6.52 40.53
CA SER A 543 9.20 -5.95 40.46
C SER A 543 9.19 -4.52 39.91
N VAL A 544 8.36 -4.25 38.90
CA VAL A 544 8.17 -2.91 38.32
C VAL A 544 7.51 -1.99 39.34
N LEU A 545 6.47 -2.45 40.03
CA LEU A 545 5.79 -1.67 41.07
C LEU A 545 6.73 -1.33 42.23
N ALA A 546 7.52 -2.29 42.69
CA ALA A 546 8.52 -2.11 43.74
C ALA A 546 9.62 -1.13 43.34
N SER A 547 10.06 -1.17 42.08
CA SER A 547 11.11 -0.29 41.57
C SER A 547 10.61 1.14 41.31
N ALA A 548 9.37 1.30 40.87
CA ALA A 548 8.80 2.61 40.52
C ALA A 548 8.48 3.46 41.76
N GLN A 549 7.90 2.85 42.80
CA GLN A 549 7.56 3.57 44.03
C GLN A 549 7.66 2.65 45.26
N PRO A 550 8.89 2.43 45.79
CA PRO A 550 9.15 1.43 46.82
C PRO A 550 8.30 1.59 48.08
N GLU A 551 8.11 2.82 48.55
CA GLU A 551 7.32 3.10 49.76
C GLU A 551 5.83 2.79 49.57
N ALA A 552 5.27 3.19 48.42
CA ALA A 552 3.88 2.88 48.07
C ALA A 552 3.69 1.36 47.89
N PHE A 553 4.68 0.68 47.30
CA PHE A 553 4.68 -0.78 47.18
C PHE A 553 4.63 -1.48 48.54
N LEU A 554 5.53 -1.13 49.45
CA LEU A 554 5.56 -1.69 50.80
C LEU A 554 4.28 -1.39 51.58
N ARG A 555 3.76 -0.16 51.48
CA ARG A 555 2.62 0.28 52.27
C ARG A 555 1.29 -0.24 51.74
N LEU A 556 1.06 -0.21 50.42
CA LEU A 556 -0.25 -0.46 49.80
C LEU A 556 -0.33 -1.85 49.15
N HIS A 557 0.73 -2.28 48.46
CA HIS A 557 0.68 -3.48 47.63
C HIS A 557 1.04 -4.76 48.38
N VAL A 558 2.05 -4.71 49.26
CA VAL A 558 2.48 -5.88 50.06
C VAL A 558 1.36 -6.43 50.95
N PRO A 559 0.62 -5.63 51.74
CA PRO A 559 -0.47 -6.16 52.57
C PRO A 559 -1.54 -6.87 51.76
N ARG A 560 -1.88 -6.31 50.60
CA ARG A 560 -2.86 -6.88 49.67
C ARG A 560 -2.38 -8.19 49.04
N LEU A 561 -1.11 -8.26 48.66
CA LEU A 561 -0.51 -9.49 48.11
C LEU A 561 -0.50 -10.62 49.15
N LEU A 562 -0.11 -10.31 50.39
CA LEU A 562 -0.13 -11.25 51.50
C LEU A 562 -1.56 -11.72 51.79
N TYR A 563 -2.51 -10.80 51.86
CA TYR A 563 -3.92 -11.11 52.06
C TYR A 563 -4.44 -12.11 51.02
N ILE A 564 -4.22 -11.84 49.73
CA ILE A 564 -4.66 -12.71 48.63
C ILE A 564 -4.00 -14.10 48.74
N HIS A 565 -2.72 -14.16 49.09
CA HIS A 565 -2.02 -15.44 49.27
C HIS A 565 -2.64 -16.27 50.39
N VAL A 566 -2.90 -15.64 51.53
CA VAL A 566 -3.50 -16.28 52.71
C VAL A 566 -4.93 -16.72 52.39
N LEU A 567 -5.75 -15.84 51.82
CA LEU A 567 -7.13 -16.13 51.42
C LEU A 567 -7.18 -17.36 50.50
N LEU A 568 -6.41 -17.35 49.41
CA LEU A 568 -6.40 -18.45 48.45
C LEU A 568 -5.88 -19.76 49.07
N ARG A 569 -4.92 -19.69 50.00
CA ARG A 569 -4.42 -20.87 50.72
C ARG A 569 -5.48 -21.46 51.66
N ILE A 570 -6.18 -20.62 52.40
CA ILE A 570 -7.27 -21.03 53.30
C ILE A 570 -8.38 -21.69 52.48
N VAL A 571 -8.81 -21.04 51.39
CA VAL A 571 -9.89 -21.53 50.53
C VAL A 571 -9.49 -22.81 49.81
N HIS A 572 -8.27 -22.93 49.32
CA HIS A 572 -7.76 -24.19 48.77
C HIS A 572 -7.87 -25.36 49.76
N THR A 573 -7.66 -25.08 51.05
CA THR A 573 -7.70 -26.11 52.11
C THR A 573 -9.13 -26.42 52.55
N GLN A 574 -9.97 -25.39 52.72
CA GLN A 574 -11.28 -25.52 53.33
C GLN A 574 -12.43 -25.67 52.34
N ARG A 575 -12.30 -25.09 51.14
CA ARG A 575 -13.33 -25.00 50.08
C ARG A 575 -12.71 -25.13 48.67
N PRO A 576 -12.03 -26.27 48.38
CA PRO A 576 -11.38 -26.49 47.08
C PRO A 576 -12.37 -26.50 45.90
N ASP A 577 -13.64 -26.86 46.16
CA ASP A 577 -14.74 -26.79 45.21
C ASP A 577 -14.93 -25.39 44.64
N LEU A 578 -15.02 -24.38 45.51
CA LEU A 578 -15.22 -22.99 45.12
C LEU A 578 -14.01 -22.41 44.39
N LEU A 579 -12.80 -22.78 44.81
CA LEU A 579 -11.57 -22.34 44.16
C LEU A 579 -11.48 -22.85 42.73
N ARG A 580 -11.81 -24.13 42.49
CA ARG A 580 -11.83 -24.71 41.15
C ARG A 580 -12.84 -24.02 40.24
N CYS A 581 -14.05 -23.73 40.72
CA CYS A 581 -15.03 -22.97 39.94
C CYS A 581 -14.52 -21.57 39.56
N ALA A 582 -13.80 -20.90 40.47
CA ALA A 582 -13.17 -19.63 40.19
C ALA A 582 -12.01 -19.73 39.18
N GLU A 583 -11.23 -20.82 39.22
CA GLU A 583 -10.15 -21.08 38.26
C GLU A 583 -10.69 -21.41 36.86
N GLU A 584 -11.81 -22.13 36.77
CA GLU A 584 -12.52 -22.42 35.52
C GLU A 584 -13.06 -21.14 34.87
N ALA A 585 -13.56 -20.18 35.65
CA ALA A 585 -14.02 -18.88 35.14
C ALA A 585 -12.88 -17.99 34.58
N MET A 586 -11.61 -18.32 34.87
CA MET A 586 -10.44 -17.63 34.34
C MET A 586 -9.86 -18.27 33.07
N ALA A 587 -10.32 -19.47 32.70
CA ALA A 587 -9.91 -20.21 31.52
C ALA A 587 -10.79 -19.80 30.33
#